data_AF-A0A9E0H940-F1
#
_entry.id   AF-A0A9E0H940-F1
#
_cell.length_a   1.000
_cell.length_b   1.000
_cell.length_c   1.000
_cell.angle_alpha   90.00
_cell.angle_beta   90.00
_cell.angle_gamma   90.00
#
_symmetry.space_group_name_H-M   'P 1'
#
loop_
_entity.id
_entity.type
_entity.pdbx_description
1 polymer ?
#
loop_
_entity_poly.entity_id
_entity_poly.type
_entity_poly.pdbx_seq_one_letter_code
_entity_poly.pdbx_strand_id
1 'polypeptide(L)'
;MSPRLASLSSTRAFTACCLIVAATVAVAQPLPAPAAAPAPAPTTSPVMPTPLPGAAPWSPVDDEGWPRGVSLEDLRGLRPCDLGERLPGPGEPIPCRPMARPEPVQWRWGLDWTVGAVFGRPTTTGASHALGVEVDVTRARSLALGVRYELGGYGLRGGGDEIQLARGQRFLGQVRWRAFTDEVDRDAWAVVAGAGYQLAADALGGDGPVARVGLAREIGLYLDDENAGVAALELAYSRGLTADAVEAVTASARFGFELNIVEPRNVHRVDRPWSERAWTGADVYASPFMLGLGVSLGARLSPRVHAVATGNYVFGRAEDSTELEGLHGALAVQAGVRLGAGWPAPAPLFVQLQAGPAAVATDAGLAGRWLADAELAFSFGGCGGAVAPGVRLRADVTDGVDALTGALVLNFALGRGAGDGRCGPRDRGPPVVYMPTEPPPPPAPPPPAIATAPTPPGPPPPVAPPVLDATGSGTIAVAVPRPTPIVLEVALGAVALGGLVEVRLDPRLLPLPQLVGADVDVVLEGPAEHLGRLGADLSAMLARHQVTARGWAIRPTGGAAVRAVFTIYPPGSR
;
A
#
# COMPACT_ATOMS: atom_id res chain seq x y z
N MET A 1 -57.29 -23.40 0.53
CA MET A 1 -55.92 -23.67 0.05
C MET A 1 -55.13 -22.38 0.18
N SER A 2 -54.29 -22.28 1.19
CA SER A 2 -53.43 -21.12 1.49
C SER A 2 -51.98 -21.56 1.38
N PRO A 3 -51.08 -20.80 0.73
CA PRO A 3 -49.66 -21.07 0.87
C PRO A 3 -49.09 -20.29 2.06
N ARG A 4 -48.46 -21.02 2.98
CA ARG A 4 -47.57 -20.47 4.01
C ARG A 4 -46.21 -20.20 3.36
N LEU A 5 -45.78 -18.94 3.34
CA LEU A 5 -44.40 -18.54 3.02
C LEU A 5 -43.58 -18.59 4.32
N ALA A 6 -42.52 -19.39 4.29
CA ALA A 6 -41.57 -19.53 5.38
C ALA A 6 -40.64 -18.30 5.43
N SER A 7 -40.70 -17.59 6.55
CA SER A 7 -39.73 -16.56 6.94
C SER A 7 -38.39 -17.22 7.28
N LEU A 8 -37.37 -17.00 6.47
CA LEU A 8 -35.98 -17.36 6.77
C LEU A 8 -35.18 -16.10 7.11
N SER A 9 -34.60 -16.12 8.30
CA SER A 9 -33.83 -15.06 8.95
C SER A 9 -32.56 -14.70 8.18
N SER A 10 -32.54 -13.57 7.46
CA SER A 10 -31.36 -13.03 6.75
C SER A 10 -30.51 -12.05 7.59
N THR A 11 -30.95 -11.74 8.82
CA THR A 11 -30.40 -10.64 9.63
C THR A 11 -29.00 -10.93 10.22
N ARG A 12 -28.51 -12.18 10.18
CA ARG A 12 -27.19 -12.54 10.75
C ARG A 12 -26.04 -12.58 9.73
N ALA A 13 -26.32 -12.62 8.44
CA ALA A 13 -25.28 -12.73 7.40
C ALA A 13 -24.61 -11.38 7.08
N PHE A 14 -25.35 -10.27 7.19
CA PHE A 14 -24.86 -8.95 6.79
C PHE A 14 -23.90 -8.33 7.81
N THR A 15 -24.13 -8.54 9.12
CA THR A 15 -23.23 -8.07 10.18
C THR A 15 -21.88 -8.81 10.19
N ALA A 16 -21.86 -10.07 9.74
CA ALA A 16 -20.64 -10.88 9.67
C ALA A 16 -19.70 -10.45 8.53
N CYS A 17 -20.23 -10.00 7.39
CA CYS A 17 -19.41 -9.59 6.24
C CYS A 17 -18.63 -8.28 6.52
N CYS A 18 -19.25 -7.33 7.23
CA CYS A 18 -18.57 -6.09 7.64
C CYS A 18 -17.52 -6.30 8.75
N LEU A 19 -17.70 -7.31 9.62
CA LEU A 19 -16.70 -7.66 10.63
C LEU A 19 -15.49 -8.39 10.02
N ILE A 20 -15.69 -9.13 8.92
CA ILE A 20 -14.63 -9.90 8.27
C ILE A 20 -13.65 -9.00 7.51
N VAL A 21 -14.09 -7.93 6.84
CA VAL A 21 -13.16 -6.99 6.17
C VAL A 21 -12.34 -6.18 7.18
N ALA A 22 -12.87 -5.94 8.38
CA ALA A 22 -12.10 -5.38 9.50
C ALA A 22 -11.15 -6.41 10.15
N ALA A 23 -11.39 -7.72 9.97
CA ALA A 23 -10.61 -8.81 10.55
C ALA A 23 -9.59 -9.47 9.58
N THR A 24 -9.71 -9.27 8.26
CA THR A 24 -8.70 -9.69 7.27
C THR A 24 -7.63 -8.64 6.98
N VAL A 25 -7.59 -7.54 7.73
CA VAL A 25 -6.28 -6.99 8.12
C VAL A 25 -5.72 -7.98 9.14
N ALA A 26 -5.08 -9.02 8.63
CA ALA A 26 -4.20 -9.82 9.43
C ALA A 26 -3.28 -8.82 10.15
N VAL A 27 -3.45 -8.73 11.47
CA VAL A 27 -2.29 -8.68 12.34
C VAL A 27 -1.45 -9.84 11.83
N ALA A 28 -0.50 -9.56 10.95
CA ALA A 28 0.62 -10.44 10.77
C ALA A 28 1.14 -10.61 12.19
N GLN A 29 0.77 -11.71 12.84
CA GLN A 29 1.54 -12.14 14.00
C GLN A 29 2.96 -12.11 13.45
N PRO A 30 3.87 -11.35 14.08
CA PRO A 30 5.25 -11.35 13.64
C PRO A 30 5.62 -12.82 13.54
N LEU A 31 5.98 -13.28 12.33
CA LEU A 31 6.59 -14.58 12.14
C LEU A 31 7.57 -14.72 13.32
N PRO A 32 7.54 -15.84 14.08
CA PRO A 32 8.47 -16.02 15.18
C PRO A 32 9.84 -15.64 14.63
N ALA A 33 10.38 -14.54 15.16
CA ALA A 33 11.57 -13.93 14.59
C ALA A 33 12.57 -15.06 14.42
N PRO A 34 13.12 -15.29 13.21
CA PRO A 34 14.11 -16.32 13.02
C PRO A 34 15.10 -16.14 14.16
N ALA A 35 15.29 -17.19 14.98
CA ALA A 35 16.03 -17.14 16.24
C ALA A 35 17.18 -16.18 16.05
N ALA A 36 17.12 -15.02 16.73
CA ALA A 36 17.87 -13.83 16.37
C ALA A 36 19.27 -14.27 15.97
N ALA A 37 19.57 -14.17 14.66
CA ALA A 37 20.94 -14.33 14.21
C ALA A 37 21.74 -13.43 15.16
N PRO A 38 22.77 -13.96 15.85
CA PRO A 38 23.48 -13.23 16.87
C PRO A 38 23.72 -11.83 16.32
N ALA A 39 23.18 -10.82 17.02
CA ALA A 39 23.16 -9.45 16.55
C ALA A 39 24.54 -9.18 15.96
N PRO A 40 24.64 -8.83 14.66
CA PRO A 40 25.94 -8.62 14.03
C PRO A 40 26.73 -7.72 14.98
N ALA A 41 27.94 -8.18 15.34
CA ALA A 41 28.80 -7.45 16.27
C ALA A 41 28.75 -5.98 15.90
N PRO A 42 28.53 -5.06 16.87
CA PRO A 42 28.15 -3.68 16.61
C PRO A 42 28.98 -3.15 15.47
N THR A 43 28.33 -2.99 14.31
CA THR A 43 28.95 -2.40 13.14
C THR A 43 29.50 -1.08 13.64
N THR A 44 30.83 -0.94 13.56
CA THR A 44 31.53 0.29 13.92
C THR A 44 30.73 1.44 13.37
N SER A 45 30.30 2.37 14.24
CA SER A 45 29.49 3.51 13.82
C SER A 45 30.07 4.08 12.52
N PRO A 46 29.25 4.25 11.47
CA PRO A 46 29.76 4.67 10.18
C PRO A 46 30.58 5.95 10.37
N VAL A 47 31.74 5.99 9.72
CA VAL A 47 32.71 7.07 9.89
C VAL A 47 32.62 7.98 8.68
N MET A 48 32.66 9.29 8.89
CA MET A 48 32.78 10.25 7.79
C MET A 48 34.01 9.88 6.96
N PRO A 49 33.91 9.81 5.63
CA PRO A 49 35.07 9.47 4.83
C PRO A 49 36.20 10.47 5.07
N THR A 50 37.42 10.00 4.94
CA THR A 50 38.59 10.87 4.97
C THR A 50 38.95 11.23 3.53
N PRO A 51 39.21 12.52 3.21
CA PRO A 51 39.64 12.88 1.86
C PRO A 51 40.92 12.13 1.50
N LEU A 52 41.04 11.73 0.23
CA LEU A 52 42.32 11.24 -0.28
C LEU A 52 43.35 12.38 -0.25
N PRO A 53 44.58 12.12 0.21
CA PRO A 53 45.63 13.14 0.22
C PRO A 53 45.81 13.77 -1.17
N GLY A 54 45.71 15.10 -1.26
CA GLY A 54 45.86 15.86 -2.51
C GLY A 54 44.59 16.08 -3.33
N ALA A 55 43.44 15.56 -2.90
CA ALA A 55 42.14 15.85 -3.51
C ALA A 55 41.53 17.12 -2.89
N ALA A 56 41.74 18.28 -3.50
CA ALA A 56 41.09 19.54 -3.12
C ALA A 56 40.27 20.11 -4.29
N PRO A 57 39.08 20.71 -4.04
CA PRO A 57 38.33 20.72 -2.77
C PRO A 57 37.39 19.49 -2.64
N TRP A 58 37.49 18.75 -1.53
CA TRP A 58 36.58 17.66 -1.18
C TRP A 58 35.79 18.04 0.09
N SER A 59 34.46 17.96 0.03
CA SER A 59 33.58 18.11 1.19
C SER A 59 33.12 16.73 1.66
N PRO A 60 33.18 16.43 2.98
CA PRO A 60 32.71 15.17 3.53
C PRO A 60 31.19 15.04 3.47
N VAL A 61 30.51 16.16 3.25
CA VAL A 61 29.08 16.23 2.99
C VAL A 61 28.83 16.77 1.58
N ASP A 62 27.73 16.40 0.94
CA ASP A 62 27.30 17.07 -0.28
C ASP A 62 26.70 18.45 -0.01
N ASP A 63 26.26 19.11 -1.09
CA ASP A 63 25.72 20.48 -1.04
C ASP A 63 24.43 20.55 -0.20
N GLU A 64 23.80 19.40 0.06
CA GLU A 64 22.58 19.22 0.84
C GLU A 64 22.88 18.85 2.30
N GLY A 65 24.15 18.60 2.64
CA GLY A 65 24.59 18.26 3.99
C GLY A 65 24.56 16.76 4.32
N TRP A 66 24.42 15.90 3.32
CA TRP A 66 24.47 14.44 3.51
C TRP A 66 25.91 13.91 3.48
N PRO A 67 26.31 13.00 4.39
CA PRO A 67 27.60 12.33 4.35
C PRO A 67 27.84 11.65 3.00
N ARG A 68 28.92 12.03 2.31
CA ARG A 68 29.34 11.33 1.09
C ARG A 68 29.95 9.97 1.46
N GLY A 69 29.90 8.99 0.56
CA GLY A 69 30.61 7.71 0.71
C GLY A 69 30.13 6.79 1.84
N VAL A 70 28.97 7.07 2.43
CA VAL A 70 28.32 6.24 3.45
C VAL A 70 27.04 5.68 2.85
N SER A 71 26.77 4.39 3.04
CA SER A 71 25.54 3.80 2.50
C SER A 71 24.32 4.28 3.28
N LEU A 72 23.16 4.33 2.63
CA LEU A 72 21.90 4.62 3.29
C LEU A 72 21.58 3.60 4.41
N GLU A 73 21.98 2.35 4.23
CA GLU A 73 21.81 1.29 5.22
C GLU A 73 22.62 1.55 6.50
N ASP A 74 23.83 2.08 6.36
CA ASP A 74 24.65 2.48 7.51
C ASP A 74 24.03 3.67 8.27
N LEU A 75 23.44 4.62 7.54
CA LEU A 75 22.76 5.77 8.13
C LEU A 75 21.42 5.42 8.80
N ARG A 76 20.75 4.32 8.38
CA ARG A 76 19.50 3.86 9.00
C ARG A 76 19.67 3.44 10.45
N GLY A 77 20.85 2.93 10.82
CA GLY A 77 21.16 2.56 12.21
C GLY A 77 21.32 3.75 13.16
N LEU A 78 21.36 4.98 12.62
CA LEU A 78 21.59 6.20 13.40
C LEU A 78 20.28 6.92 13.72
N ARG A 79 20.23 7.53 14.91
CA ARG A 79 19.12 8.43 15.27
C ARG A 79 19.12 9.68 14.37
N PRO A 80 17.97 10.34 14.14
CA PRO A 80 17.95 11.64 13.47
C PRO A 80 18.75 12.68 14.26
N CYS A 81 19.43 13.58 13.57
CA CYS A 81 20.12 14.71 14.19
C CYS A 81 19.13 15.73 14.76
N ASP A 82 19.43 16.28 15.93
CA ASP A 82 18.67 17.39 16.49
C ASP A 82 18.97 18.71 15.73
N LEU A 83 18.02 19.66 15.78
CA LEU A 83 18.22 21.00 15.24
C LEU A 83 19.42 21.68 15.92
N GLY A 84 20.51 21.87 15.16
CA GLY A 84 21.75 22.49 15.65
C GLY A 84 22.85 21.51 16.04
N GLU A 85 22.59 20.21 16.00
CA GLU A 85 23.64 19.19 16.15
C GLU A 85 24.62 19.29 14.96
N ARG A 86 25.91 19.43 15.26
CA ARG A 86 26.94 19.56 14.21
C ARG A 86 27.20 18.22 13.56
N LEU A 87 27.28 18.24 12.22
CA LEU A 87 27.82 17.11 11.48
C LEU A 87 29.31 16.94 11.81
N PRO A 88 29.76 15.70 12.06
CA PRO A 88 31.15 15.42 12.40
C PRO A 88 32.12 15.71 11.25
N GLY A 89 33.38 15.92 11.59
CA GLY A 89 34.46 16.16 10.64
C GLY A 89 34.88 14.89 9.88
N PRO A 90 35.72 15.01 8.83
CA PRO A 90 36.28 13.85 8.14
C PRO A 90 36.98 12.88 9.09
N GLY A 91 36.69 11.58 8.99
CA GLY A 91 37.27 10.54 9.86
C GLY A 91 36.61 10.39 11.24
N GLU A 92 35.62 11.22 11.58
CA GLU A 92 34.86 11.09 12.83
C GLU A 92 33.60 10.21 12.64
N PRO A 93 33.17 9.47 13.68
CA PRO A 93 31.95 8.67 13.62
C PRO A 93 30.72 9.56 13.46
N ILE A 94 29.75 9.10 12.68
CA ILE A 94 28.49 9.78 12.41
C ILE A 94 27.53 9.49 13.58
N PRO A 95 27.24 10.48 14.45
CA PRO A 95 26.45 10.24 15.66
C PRO A 95 24.94 10.17 15.36
N CYS A 96 24.53 10.76 14.24
CA CYS A 96 23.14 10.92 13.86
C CYS A 96 23.03 11.05 12.33
N ARG A 97 21.89 10.65 11.76
CA ARG A 97 21.56 10.89 10.36
C ARG A 97 21.03 12.32 10.19
N PRO A 98 21.55 13.10 9.21
CA PRO A 98 21.00 14.42 8.89
C PRO A 98 19.49 14.32 8.65
N MET A 99 18.74 15.34 9.06
CA MET A 99 17.33 15.41 8.68
C MET A 99 17.24 15.69 7.17
N ALA A 100 16.31 15.04 6.48
CA ALA A 100 15.99 15.44 5.10
C ALA A 100 15.60 16.92 5.11
N ARG A 101 16.33 17.74 4.34
CA ARG A 101 16.00 19.15 4.23
C ARG A 101 14.66 19.27 3.50
N PRO A 102 13.70 20.06 4.01
CA PRO A 102 12.52 20.40 3.24
C PRO A 102 12.99 21.26 2.06
N GLU A 103 13.08 20.64 0.88
CA GLU A 103 13.20 21.34 -0.39
C GLU A 103 11.89 22.09 -0.73
N PRO A 104 11.86 22.93 -1.79
CA PRO A 104 10.62 23.61 -2.15
C PRO A 104 9.48 22.62 -2.40
N VAL A 105 8.27 23.00 -1.97
CA VAL A 105 6.96 22.48 -2.41
C VAL A 105 7.00 21.07 -3.02
N GLN A 106 6.85 20.02 -2.21
CA GLN A 106 6.74 18.64 -2.71
C GLN A 106 5.31 18.38 -3.16
N TRP A 107 5.15 17.68 -4.27
CA TRP A 107 3.83 17.29 -4.77
C TRP A 107 3.58 15.84 -4.45
N ARG A 108 2.37 15.54 -4.01
CA ARG A 108 1.90 14.19 -3.81
C ARG A 108 0.64 14.00 -4.62
N TRP A 109 0.53 12.86 -5.26
CA TRP A 109 -0.68 12.45 -5.94
C TRP A 109 -1.00 11.00 -5.53
N GLY A 110 -2.28 10.65 -5.43
CA GLY A 110 -2.67 9.27 -5.12
C GLY A 110 -4.08 8.90 -5.58
N LEU A 111 -4.28 7.61 -5.81
CA LEU A 111 -5.60 6.97 -5.91
C LEU A 111 -5.90 6.22 -4.63
N ASP A 112 -7.15 6.26 -4.21
CA ASP A 112 -7.64 5.46 -3.10
C ASP A 112 -8.85 4.62 -3.48
N TRP A 113 -8.91 3.45 -2.87
CA TRP A 113 -10.09 2.60 -2.83
C TRP A 113 -10.57 2.53 -1.40
N THR A 114 -11.82 2.94 -1.19
CA THR A 114 -12.43 3.16 0.10
C THR A 114 -13.63 2.22 0.28
N VAL A 115 -13.73 1.58 1.45
CA VAL A 115 -14.88 0.77 1.87
C VAL A 115 -15.30 1.18 3.27
N GLY A 116 -16.57 1.06 3.62
CA GLY A 116 -16.99 1.49 4.96
C GLY A 116 -18.43 1.22 5.31
N ALA A 117 -18.77 1.55 6.55
CA ALA A 117 -20.12 1.55 7.06
C ALA A 117 -20.68 2.97 7.08
N VAL A 118 -21.97 3.08 6.78
CA VAL A 118 -22.70 4.34 6.66
C VAL A 118 -23.81 4.35 7.69
N PHE A 119 -24.01 5.49 8.34
CA PHE A 119 -24.96 5.69 9.42
C PHE A 119 -25.69 7.03 9.21
N GLY A 120 -26.99 7.07 9.42
CA GLY A 120 -27.76 8.32 9.32
C GLY A 120 -29.07 8.23 10.09
N ARG A 121 -29.69 9.38 10.34
CA ARG A 121 -30.95 9.48 11.07
C ARG A 121 -32.14 9.53 10.09
N PRO A 122 -33.28 8.89 10.40
CA PRO A 122 -33.52 8.09 11.60
C PRO A 122 -32.99 6.65 11.54
N THR A 123 -32.75 6.06 10.35
CA THR A 123 -32.44 4.61 10.25
C THR A 123 -31.67 4.20 9.00
N THR A 124 -30.80 5.05 8.43
CA THR A 124 -29.98 4.65 7.28
C THR A 124 -28.68 4.01 7.78
N THR A 125 -28.71 2.70 8.01
CA THR A 125 -27.47 1.91 8.14
C THR A 125 -27.14 1.26 6.81
N GLY A 126 -25.89 1.31 6.39
CA GLY A 126 -25.49 0.79 5.10
C GLY A 126 -24.01 0.52 4.97
N ALA A 127 -23.61 0.17 3.75
CA ALA A 127 -22.23 0.04 3.34
C ALA A 127 -21.90 1.08 2.26
N SER A 128 -20.66 1.53 2.21
CA SER A 128 -20.12 2.41 1.18
C SER A 128 -18.94 1.76 0.49
N HIS A 129 -18.84 1.94 -0.81
CA HIS A 129 -17.65 1.67 -1.62
C HIS A 129 -17.35 2.93 -2.42
N ALA A 130 -16.11 3.42 -2.39
CA ALA A 130 -15.72 4.62 -3.11
C ALA A 130 -14.33 4.49 -3.75
N LEU A 131 -14.13 5.26 -4.81
CA LEU A 131 -12.84 5.47 -5.45
C LEU A 131 -12.52 6.95 -5.33
N GLY A 132 -11.31 7.27 -4.90
CA GLY A 132 -10.87 8.64 -4.76
C GLY A 132 -9.56 8.93 -5.47
N VAL A 133 -9.36 10.22 -5.75
CA VAL A 133 -8.12 10.80 -6.25
C VAL A 133 -7.75 11.94 -5.33
N GLU A 134 -6.50 12.02 -4.94
CA GLU A 134 -5.98 13.12 -4.14
C GLU A 134 -4.73 13.74 -4.73
N VAL A 135 -4.58 15.04 -4.48
CA VAL A 135 -3.39 15.83 -4.80
C VAL A 135 -3.06 16.66 -3.58
N ASP A 136 -1.86 16.50 -3.04
CA ASP A 136 -1.37 17.31 -1.94
C ASP A 136 -0.07 18.03 -2.30
N VAL A 137 0.11 19.16 -1.65
CA VAL A 137 1.28 20.00 -1.71
C VAL A 137 1.87 20.10 -0.32
N THR A 138 3.11 19.68 -0.18
CA THR A 138 3.84 19.65 1.08
C THR A 138 4.79 20.82 1.12
N ARG A 139 4.50 21.81 1.96
CA ARG A 139 5.37 22.99 2.14
C ARG A 139 6.38 22.79 3.27
N ALA A 140 6.08 21.90 4.20
CA ALA A 140 6.96 21.52 5.30
C ALA A 140 6.97 20.00 5.43
N ARG A 141 8.08 19.43 5.92
CA ARG A 141 8.28 17.98 6.08
C ARG A 141 7.02 17.24 6.56
N SER A 142 6.40 17.76 7.61
CA SER A 142 5.26 17.12 8.27
C SER A 142 3.90 17.67 7.85
N LEU A 143 3.80 18.74 7.04
CA LEU A 143 2.51 19.38 6.75
C LEU A 143 2.26 19.48 5.25
N ALA A 144 1.17 18.86 4.82
CA ALA A 144 0.65 18.91 3.47
C ALA A 144 -0.75 19.53 3.42
N LEU A 145 -1.02 20.24 2.33
CA LEU A 145 -2.32 20.82 2.00
C LEU A 145 -2.74 20.27 0.65
N GLY A 146 -3.97 19.80 0.53
CA GLY A 146 -4.39 19.18 -0.71
C GLY A 146 -5.88 19.20 -0.94
N VAL A 147 -6.25 18.55 -2.04
CA VAL A 147 -7.62 18.33 -2.46
C VAL A 147 -7.83 16.85 -2.72
N ARG A 148 -9.03 16.37 -2.41
CA ARG A 148 -9.45 15.00 -2.65
C ARG A 148 -10.82 15.01 -3.29
N TYR A 149 -10.96 14.23 -4.36
CA TYR A 149 -12.24 13.91 -4.97
C TYR A 149 -12.57 12.45 -4.68
N GLU A 150 -13.80 12.15 -4.28
CA GLU A 150 -14.28 10.79 -4.09
C GLU A 150 -15.57 10.56 -4.85
N LEU A 151 -15.66 9.40 -5.49
CA LEU A 151 -16.87 8.88 -6.11
C LEU A 151 -17.29 7.61 -5.36
N GLY A 152 -18.44 7.66 -4.70
CA GLY A 152 -18.94 6.59 -3.85
C GLY A 152 -20.30 6.03 -4.28
N GLY A 153 -20.46 4.72 -4.15
CA GLY A 153 -21.73 4.01 -4.10
C GLY A 153 -22.06 3.59 -2.67
N TYR A 154 -23.33 3.69 -2.31
CA TYR A 154 -23.84 3.49 -0.96
C TYR A 154 -25.03 2.53 -1.01
N GLY A 155 -24.94 1.40 -0.32
CA GLY A 155 -26.07 0.49 -0.12
C GLY A 155 -26.70 0.77 1.22
N LEU A 156 -27.83 1.50 1.23
CA LEU A 156 -28.54 1.94 2.41
C LEU A 156 -29.73 1.03 2.68
N ARG A 157 -29.93 0.63 3.94
CA ARG A 157 -31.16 -0.05 4.33
C ARG A 157 -32.23 1.01 4.62
N GLY A 158 -33.32 0.98 3.85
CA GLY A 158 -34.47 1.85 4.06
C GLY A 158 -35.37 1.35 5.20
N GLY A 159 -36.50 2.03 5.42
CA GLY A 159 -37.58 1.50 6.27
C GLY A 159 -38.20 0.25 5.64
N GLY A 160 -37.65 -0.93 5.94
CA GLY A 160 -38.03 -2.22 5.36
C GLY A 160 -36.83 -3.15 5.16
N ASP A 161 -37.04 -4.28 4.49
CA ASP A 161 -35.96 -5.19 4.05
C ASP A 161 -35.34 -4.79 2.69
N GLU A 162 -35.73 -3.64 2.14
CA GLU A 162 -35.23 -3.13 0.87
C GLU A 162 -33.88 -2.40 1.03
N ILE A 163 -32.94 -2.73 0.14
CA ILE A 163 -31.64 -2.06 0.04
C ILE A 163 -31.73 -1.02 -1.08
N GLN A 164 -31.64 0.25 -0.72
CA GLN A 164 -31.56 1.35 -1.66
C GLN A 164 -30.10 1.60 -2.04
N LEU A 165 -29.80 1.56 -3.33
CA LEU A 165 -28.51 1.97 -3.86
C LEU A 165 -28.52 3.48 -4.14
N ALA A 166 -27.52 4.19 -3.62
CA ALA A 166 -27.35 5.61 -3.83
C ALA A 166 -25.92 5.91 -4.30
N ARG A 167 -25.76 6.98 -5.07
CA ARG A 167 -24.46 7.48 -5.52
C ARG A 167 -24.18 8.82 -4.86
N GLY A 168 -22.92 9.06 -4.52
CA GLY A 168 -22.45 10.35 -4.04
C GLY A 168 -21.06 10.68 -4.58
N GLN A 169 -20.80 11.97 -4.74
CA GLN A 169 -19.49 12.54 -5.05
C GLN A 169 -19.08 13.45 -3.91
N ARG A 170 -17.79 13.53 -3.60
CA ARG A 170 -17.27 14.42 -2.56
C ARG A 170 -16.07 15.18 -3.08
N PHE A 171 -16.04 16.48 -2.84
CA PHE A 171 -14.90 17.35 -3.09
C PHE A 171 -14.43 17.87 -1.75
N LEU A 172 -13.20 17.56 -1.36
CA LEU A 172 -12.63 17.88 -0.05
C LEU A 172 -11.36 18.71 -0.25
N GLY A 173 -11.23 19.81 0.49
CA GLY A 173 -9.92 20.36 0.84
C GLY A 173 -9.42 19.66 2.10
N GLN A 174 -8.13 19.31 2.15
CA GLN A 174 -7.56 18.56 3.28
C GLN A 174 -6.22 19.14 3.75
N VAL A 175 -6.00 19.01 5.05
CA VAL A 175 -4.72 19.24 5.72
C VAL A 175 -4.25 17.89 6.26
N ARG A 176 -2.99 17.56 5.98
CA ARG A 176 -2.37 16.33 6.45
C ARG A 176 -1.13 16.65 7.26
N TRP A 177 -1.10 16.13 8.49
CA TRP A 177 0.07 16.14 9.33
C TRP A 177 0.73 14.75 9.35
N ARG A 178 2.04 14.68 9.16
CA ARG A 178 2.82 13.44 9.06
C ARG A 178 3.88 13.36 10.15
N ALA A 179 3.90 12.25 10.86
CA ALA A 179 4.93 11.84 11.80
C ALA A 179 5.70 10.66 11.20
N PHE A 180 6.88 10.93 10.64
CA PHE A 180 7.74 9.89 10.08
C PHE A 180 8.29 9.01 11.19
N THR A 181 8.02 7.71 11.09
CA THR A 181 8.66 6.67 11.92
C THR A 181 9.99 6.25 11.32
N ASP A 182 10.06 6.20 9.99
CA ASP A 182 11.33 6.12 9.25
C ASP A 182 11.27 6.99 8.00
N GLU A 183 12.19 7.94 7.89
CA GLU A 183 12.26 8.88 6.77
C GLU A 183 12.88 8.26 5.52
N VAL A 184 13.75 7.26 5.70
CA VAL A 184 14.40 6.57 4.58
C VAL A 184 13.40 5.68 3.85
N ASP A 185 12.59 4.93 4.59
CA ASP A 185 11.55 4.08 4.00
C ASP A 185 10.23 4.85 3.79
N ARG A 186 10.25 6.18 3.99
CA ARG A 186 9.06 7.04 3.89
C ARG A 186 7.86 6.53 4.68
N ASP A 187 8.17 5.89 5.79
CA ASP A 187 7.22 5.32 6.72
C ASP A 187 6.73 6.41 7.66
N ALA A 188 5.44 6.67 7.66
CA ALA A 188 4.83 7.67 8.53
C ALA A 188 3.48 7.24 9.10
N TRP A 189 3.11 7.85 10.22
CA TRP A 189 1.71 8.02 10.60
C TRP A 189 1.23 9.37 10.12
N ALA A 190 0.02 9.43 9.58
CA ALA A 190 -0.57 10.68 9.11
C ALA A 190 -1.94 10.92 9.73
N VAL A 191 -2.18 12.14 10.19
CA VAL A 191 -3.51 12.62 10.59
C VAL A 191 -4.01 13.53 9.48
N VAL A 192 -5.20 13.23 8.97
CA VAL A 192 -5.85 13.98 7.91
C VAL A 192 -7.10 14.65 8.47
N ALA A 193 -7.27 15.93 8.20
CA ALA A 193 -8.51 16.65 8.46
C ALA A 193 -8.94 17.35 7.18
N GLY A 194 -10.19 17.17 6.78
CA GLY A 194 -10.71 17.75 5.54
C GLY A 194 -12.14 18.23 5.67
N ALA A 195 -12.50 19.16 4.81
CA ALA A 195 -13.86 19.66 4.69
C ALA A 195 -14.13 20.03 3.22
N GLY A 196 -15.40 19.98 2.84
CA GLY A 196 -15.80 20.40 1.51
C GLY A 196 -17.27 20.14 1.26
N TYR A 197 -17.59 19.66 0.06
CA TYR A 197 -18.96 19.55 -0.42
C TYR A 197 -19.24 18.16 -0.98
N GLN A 198 -20.38 17.57 -0.61
CA GLN A 198 -20.91 16.34 -1.18
C GLN A 198 -22.03 16.66 -2.17
N LEU A 199 -22.00 16.00 -3.31
CA LEU A 199 -23.13 15.92 -4.25
C LEU A 199 -23.71 14.52 -4.12
N ALA A 200 -24.90 14.39 -3.54
CA ALA A 200 -25.43 13.10 -3.13
C ALA A 200 -26.92 13.01 -3.43
N ALA A 201 -27.39 11.82 -3.79
CA ALA A 201 -28.82 11.58 -3.94
C ALA A 201 -29.57 11.91 -2.63
N ASP A 202 -30.86 12.24 -2.72
CA ASP A 202 -31.69 12.55 -1.54
C ASP A 202 -31.63 11.45 -0.46
N ALA A 203 -31.46 10.20 -0.86
CA ALA A 203 -31.25 9.05 0.03
C ALA A 203 -30.03 9.19 0.96
N LEU A 204 -29.06 10.03 0.60
CA LEU A 204 -27.85 10.34 1.36
C LEU A 204 -27.93 11.69 2.11
N GLY A 205 -29.14 12.23 2.29
CA GLY A 205 -29.35 13.52 2.93
C GLY A 205 -29.10 14.72 2.00
N GLY A 206 -29.05 14.46 0.68
CA GLY A 206 -28.86 15.45 -0.36
C GLY A 206 -27.47 16.08 -0.40
N ASP A 207 -27.37 17.11 -1.24
CA ASP A 207 -26.15 17.90 -1.42
C ASP A 207 -25.86 18.75 -0.17
N GLY A 208 -24.59 18.88 0.18
CA GLY A 208 -24.24 19.77 1.29
C GLY A 208 -22.80 19.71 1.76
N PRO A 209 -22.47 20.49 2.80
CA PRO A 209 -21.15 20.48 3.37
C PRO A 209 -20.83 19.14 4.06
N VAL A 210 -19.58 18.69 3.95
CA VAL A 210 -19.08 17.46 4.57
C VAL A 210 -17.75 17.72 5.26
N ALA A 211 -17.55 17.09 6.43
CA ALA A 211 -16.27 17.09 7.15
C ALA A 211 -15.71 15.66 7.25
N ARG A 212 -14.39 15.54 7.28
CA ARG A 212 -13.65 14.28 7.38
C ARG A 212 -12.47 14.41 8.32
N VAL A 213 -12.24 13.38 9.13
CA VAL A 213 -11.00 13.18 9.87
C VAL A 213 -10.51 11.75 9.63
N GLY A 214 -9.20 11.56 9.52
CA GLY A 214 -8.62 10.25 9.25
C GLY A 214 -7.26 10.07 9.91
N LEU A 215 -6.94 8.81 10.19
CA LEU A 215 -5.63 8.34 10.61
C LEU A 215 -5.12 7.36 9.57
N ALA A 216 -3.93 7.60 9.03
CA ALA A 216 -3.32 6.75 8.03
C ALA A 216 -1.96 6.23 8.48
N ARG A 217 -1.68 4.99 8.11
CA ARG A 217 -0.33 4.42 8.08
C ARG A 217 0.18 4.51 6.65
N GLU A 218 1.24 5.28 6.44
CA GLU A 218 1.91 5.44 5.15
C GLU A 218 3.21 4.63 5.15
N ILE A 219 3.47 3.95 4.04
CA ILE A 219 4.73 3.28 3.73
C ILE A 219 5.18 3.76 2.36
N GLY A 220 6.48 3.94 2.16
CA GLY A 220 6.97 4.39 0.88
C GLY A 220 8.28 3.76 0.47
N LEU A 221 8.73 4.18 -0.70
CA LEU A 221 9.96 3.70 -1.32
C LEU A 221 10.46 4.83 -2.20
N TYR A 222 11.70 5.27 -1.97
CA TYR A 222 12.38 6.12 -2.95
C TYR A 222 12.51 5.36 -4.27
N LEU A 223 12.04 6.00 -5.34
CA LEU A 223 12.23 5.53 -6.70
C LEU A 223 13.50 6.15 -7.29
N ASP A 224 13.80 7.41 -6.91
CA ASP A 224 15.07 8.11 -7.10
C ASP A 224 15.21 9.33 -6.18
N ASP A 225 16.30 10.08 -6.42
CA ASP A 225 16.67 11.38 -5.87
C ASP A 225 15.58 12.45 -5.84
N GLU A 226 14.49 12.30 -6.61
CA GLU A 226 13.43 13.31 -6.74
C GLU A 226 12.02 12.73 -6.50
N ASN A 227 11.85 11.40 -6.43
CA ASN A 227 10.56 10.74 -6.48
C ASN A 227 10.46 9.56 -5.52
N ALA A 228 9.27 9.33 -4.97
CA ALA A 228 8.98 8.16 -4.15
C ALA A 228 7.61 7.55 -4.51
N GLY A 229 7.50 6.23 -4.46
CA GLY A 229 6.20 5.56 -4.41
C GLY A 229 5.69 5.57 -2.98
N VAL A 230 4.39 5.78 -2.78
CA VAL A 230 3.76 5.75 -1.46
C VAL A 230 2.51 4.90 -1.50
N ALA A 231 2.38 3.99 -0.55
CA ALA A 231 1.14 3.30 -0.25
C ALA A 231 0.65 3.71 1.15
N ALA A 232 -0.66 3.68 1.38
CA ALA A 232 -1.20 3.97 2.69
C ALA A 232 -2.48 3.19 2.97
N LEU A 233 -2.67 2.86 4.24
CA LEU A 233 -3.95 2.40 4.78
C LEU A 233 -4.50 3.51 5.68
N GLU A 234 -5.71 3.96 5.42
CA GLU A 234 -6.36 5.04 6.17
C GLU A 234 -7.68 4.55 6.77
N LEU A 235 -7.91 4.90 8.03
CA LEU A 235 -9.21 4.81 8.69
C LEU A 235 -9.74 6.23 8.87
N ALA A 236 -10.92 6.50 8.34
CA ALA A 236 -11.53 7.82 8.36
C ALA A 236 -12.97 7.80 8.86
N TYR A 237 -13.35 8.90 9.51
CA TYR A 237 -14.71 9.25 9.84
C TYR A 237 -15.11 10.47 9.01
N SER A 238 -16.24 10.39 8.31
CA SER A 238 -16.81 11.49 7.54
C SER A 238 -18.25 11.76 7.99
N ARG A 239 -18.66 13.02 7.94
CA ARG A 239 -19.99 13.45 8.37
C ARG A 239 -20.50 14.58 7.50
N GLY A 240 -21.68 14.39 6.92
CA GLY A 240 -22.47 15.46 6.33
C GLY A 240 -22.90 16.46 7.40
N LEU A 241 -22.92 17.75 7.06
CA LEU A 241 -23.27 18.84 7.95
C LEU A 241 -24.68 19.40 7.64
N THR A 242 -25.49 18.63 6.90
CA THR A 242 -26.91 18.90 6.62
C THR A 242 -27.80 18.42 7.77
N ALA A 243 -29.10 18.75 7.73
CA ALA A 243 -30.06 18.28 8.73
C ALA A 243 -30.20 16.74 8.73
N ASP A 244 -30.13 16.15 7.54
CA ASP A 244 -30.17 14.70 7.31
C ASP A 244 -28.76 14.12 7.17
N ALA A 245 -27.86 14.57 8.04
CA ALA A 245 -26.45 14.22 8.03
C ALA A 245 -26.23 12.70 7.95
N VAL A 246 -25.56 12.28 6.89
CA VAL A 246 -24.99 10.94 6.76
C VAL A 246 -23.56 10.94 7.30
N GLU A 247 -23.30 10.02 8.21
CA GLU A 247 -22.00 9.72 8.78
C GLU A 247 -21.45 8.43 8.15
N ALA A 248 -20.14 8.34 7.96
CA ALA A 248 -19.52 7.12 7.48
C ALA A 248 -18.17 6.88 8.17
N VAL A 249 -17.92 5.63 8.54
CA VAL A 249 -16.62 5.13 8.99
C VAL A 249 -16.05 4.28 7.88
N THR A 250 -14.93 4.70 7.31
CA THR A 250 -14.35 4.10 6.10
C THR A 250 -12.91 3.68 6.33
N ALA A 251 -12.54 2.52 5.80
CA ALA A 251 -11.16 2.10 5.60
C ALA A 251 -10.79 2.26 4.13
N SER A 252 -9.63 2.82 3.83
CA SER A 252 -9.16 3.01 2.45
C SER A 252 -7.73 2.57 2.26
N ALA A 253 -7.47 1.88 1.15
CA ALA A 253 -6.14 1.61 0.64
C ALA A 253 -5.80 2.64 -0.44
N ARG A 254 -4.64 3.26 -0.33
CA ARG A 254 -4.19 4.33 -1.21
C ARG A 254 -2.83 4.01 -1.80
N PHE A 255 -2.63 4.36 -3.07
CA PHE A 255 -1.37 4.21 -3.79
C PHE A 255 -1.09 5.50 -4.55
N GLY A 256 0.15 5.97 -4.55
CA GLY A 256 0.49 7.27 -5.08
C GLY A 256 1.98 7.51 -5.23
N PHE A 257 2.30 8.74 -5.61
CA PHE A 257 3.66 9.20 -5.87
C PHE A 257 3.95 10.52 -5.17
N GLU A 258 5.12 10.52 -4.55
CA GLU A 258 5.98 11.60 -4.11
C GLU A 258 6.75 12.28 -5.25
N LEU A 259 6.61 13.57 -5.54
CA LEU A 259 7.46 14.27 -6.51
C LEU A 259 8.20 15.43 -5.83
N ASN A 260 9.39 15.75 -6.34
CA ASN A 260 10.29 16.76 -5.80
C ASN A 260 10.71 16.45 -4.35
N ILE A 261 10.96 15.16 -4.07
CA ILE A 261 11.50 14.71 -2.78
C ILE A 261 13.00 14.53 -2.96
N VAL A 262 13.81 15.19 -2.15
CA VAL A 262 15.24 14.89 -2.10
C VAL A 262 15.47 13.54 -1.42
N GLU A 263 15.83 12.51 -2.19
CA GLU A 263 16.41 11.29 -1.61
C GLU A 263 17.73 11.66 -0.93
N PRO A 264 18.04 11.11 0.25
CA PRO A 264 19.41 11.07 0.71
C PRO A 264 20.25 10.31 -0.32
N ARG A 265 21.07 11.00 -1.13
CA ARG A 265 21.81 10.37 -2.23
C ARG A 265 22.45 9.05 -1.81
N ASN A 266 22.09 7.97 -2.50
CA ASN A 266 22.79 6.69 -2.39
C ASN A 266 24.19 6.83 -3.03
N VAL A 267 25.19 7.19 -2.23
CA VAL A 267 26.54 7.61 -2.69
C VAL A 267 27.36 6.49 -3.38
N HIS A 268 26.80 5.29 -3.51
CA HIS A 268 27.44 4.14 -4.15
C HIS A 268 26.82 3.72 -5.48
N ARG A 269 25.75 4.37 -5.96
CA ARG A 269 25.22 4.13 -7.30
C ARG A 269 25.00 5.43 -8.05
N VAL A 270 25.80 5.64 -9.09
CA VAL A 270 25.41 6.51 -10.21
C VAL A 270 24.35 5.75 -11.01
N ASP A 271 23.21 5.47 -10.40
CA ASP A 271 22.05 5.06 -11.17
C ASP A 271 21.63 6.30 -11.97
N ARG A 272 21.52 6.17 -13.30
CA ARG A 272 20.84 7.22 -14.08
C ARG A 272 19.49 7.43 -13.38
N PRO A 273 19.15 8.67 -12.98
CA PRO A 273 18.00 8.91 -12.12
C PRO A 273 16.77 8.25 -12.73
N TRP A 274 15.94 7.60 -11.92
CA TRP A 274 14.74 6.92 -12.39
C TRP A 274 13.88 7.84 -13.26
N SER A 275 13.88 9.15 -12.99
CA SER A 275 13.28 10.19 -13.82
C SER A 275 13.77 10.21 -15.28
N GLU A 276 14.95 9.70 -15.63
CA GLU A 276 15.41 9.49 -17.01
C GLU A 276 14.86 8.20 -17.65
N ARG A 277 14.54 7.21 -16.83
CA ARG A 277 14.07 5.88 -17.24
C ARG A 277 12.57 5.70 -17.03
N ALA A 278 11.89 6.59 -16.36
CA ALA A 278 10.50 6.42 -15.98
C ALA A 278 9.80 7.77 -15.93
N TRP A 279 8.47 7.69 -15.96
CA TRP A 279 7.61 8.85 -15.91
C TRP A 279 6.28 8.45 -15.27
N THR A 280 5.64 9.42 -14.65
CA THR A 280 4.27 9.29 -14.11
C THR A 280 3.37 10.17 -14.96
N GLY A 281 2.14 9.76 -15.18
CA GLY A 281 1.19 10.54 -15.96
C GLY A 281 -0.23 10.49 -15.46
N ALA A 282 -1.02 11.43 -15.96
CA ALA A 282 -2.45 11.48 -15.82
C ALA A 282 -3.06 11.54 -17.22
N ASP A 283 -4.12 10.77 -17.43
CA ASP A 283 -4.82 10.66 -18.70
C ASP A 283 -6.24 11.21 -18.50
N VAL A 284 -6.70 12.07 -19.41
CA VAL A 284 -8.11 12.49 -19.46
C VAL A 284 -8.71 11.90 -20.72
N TYR A 285 -9.83 11.18 -20.56
CA TYR A 285 -10.58 10.57 -21.66
C TYR A 285 -11.87 11.35 -21.87
N ALA A 286 -12.18 11.68 -23.13
CA ALA A 286 -13.44 12.28 -23.51
C ALA A 286 -13.95 11.68 -24.82
N SER A 287 -15.17 11.18 -24.81
CA SER A 287 -15.94 10.82 -26.00
C SER A 287 -17.35 11.40 -25.86
N PRO A 288 -18.16 11.42 -26.95
CA PRO A 288 -19.55 11.88 -26.85
C PRO A 288 -20.38 11.14 -25.80
N PHE A 289 -19.97 9.93 -25.44
CA PHE A 289 -20.72 9.05 -24.54
C PHE A 289 -20.00 8.76 -23.23
N MET A 290 -18.72 9.13 -23.09
CA MET A 290 -17.93 8.80 -21.91
C MET A 290 -16.98 9.92 -21.51
N LEU A 291 -16.76 10.04 -20.21
CA LEU A 291 -15.66 10.79 -19.63
C LEU A 291 -14.85 9.83 -18.76
N GLY A 292 -13.55 10.01 -18.71
CA GLY A 292 -12.73 9.22 -17.81
C GLY A 292 -11.47 9.93 -17.37
N LEU A 293 -10.90 9.39 -16.31
CA LEU A 293 -9.62 9.81 -15.75
C LEU A 293 -8.76 8.57 -15.57
N GLY A 294 -7.50 8.67 -15.92
CA GLY A 294 -6.52 7.62 -15.77
C GLY A 294 -5.23 8.16 -15.20
N VAL A 295 -4.44 7.26 -14.67
CA VAL A 295 -3.09 7.51 -14.20
C VAL A 295 -2.19 6.47 -14.80
N SER A 296 -1.02 6.90 -15.22
CA SER A 296 -0.09 6.08 -15.96
C SER A 296 1.29 6.12 -15.32
N LEU A 297 1.98 4.98 -15.39
CA LEU A 297 3.35 4.78 -14.96
C LEU A 297 4.08 4.20 -16.14
N GLY A 298 5.08 4.92 -16.63
CA GLY A 298 5.91 4.45 -17.72
C GLY A 298 7.33 4.19 -17.26
N ALA A 299 7.95 3.16 -17.84
CA ALA A 299 9.38 2.90 -17.75
C ALA A 299 9.96 2.73 -19.17
N ARG A 300 10.87 3.61 -19.57
CA ARG A 300 11.69 3.54 -20.78
C ARG A 300 12.59 2.31 -20.75
N LEU A 301 12.27 1.34 -21.61
CA LEU A 301 13.08 0.14 -21.85
C LEU A 301 14.17 0.40 -22.90
N SER A 302 13.87 1.25 -23.88
CA SER A 302 14.80 1.68 -24.93
C SER A 302 14.46 3.10 -25.40
N PRO A 303 15.23 3.73 -26.31
CA PRO A 303 14.90 5.05 -26.82
C PRO A 303 13.49 5.20 -27.40
N ARG A 304 12.89 4.10 -27.89
CA ARG A 304 11.58 4.08 -28.56
C ARG A 304 10.55 3.18 -27.89
N VAL A 305 10.93 2.44 -26.84
CA VAL A 305 10.06 1.44 -26.22
C VAL A 305 9.95 1.74 -24.74
N HIS A 306 8.72 1.86 -24.26
CA HIS A 306 8.41 2.03 -22.84
C HIS A 306 7.44 0.95 -22.40
N ALA A 307 7.66 0.36 -21.22
CA ALA A 307 6.60 -0.35 -20.50
C ALA A 307 5.66 0.71 -19.89
N VAL A 308 4.35 0.49 -19.94
CA VAL A 308 3.36 1.41 -19.39
C VAL A 308 2.29 0.64 -18.63
N ALA A 309 2.06 1.00 -17.37
CA ALA A 309 0.92 0.55 -16.58
C ALA A 309 -0.04 1.73 -16.37
N THR A 310 -1.34 1.50 -16.53
CA THR A 310 -2.37 2.53 -16.39
C THR A 310 -3.51 2.01 -15.53
N GLY A 311 -3.89 2.77 -14.51
CA GLY A 311 -5.16 2.61 -13.82
C GLY A 311 -6.14 3.65 -14.34
N ASN A 312 -7.32 3.27 -14.82
CA ASN A 312 -8.30 4.24 -15.29
C ASN A 312 -9.71 3.93 -14.82
N TYR A 313 -10.47 5.02 -14.65
CA TYR A 313 -11.90 5.01 -14.41
C TYR A 313 -12.59 5.76 -15.55
N VAL A 314 -13.47 5.07 -16.26
CA VAL A 314 -14.26 5.63 -17.36
C VAL A 314 -15.72 5.49 -16.98
N PHE A 315 -16.51 6.54 -17.16
CA PHE A 315 -17.95 6.49 -16.94
C PHE A 315 -18.67 7.12 -18.12
N GLY A 316 -19.82 6.55 -18.48
CA GLY A 316 -20.55 7.01 -19.64
C GLY A 316 -21.85 6.28 -19.86
N ARG A 317 -22.50 6.60 -20.98
CA ARG A 317 -23.77 6.01 -21.38
C ARG A 317 -23.51 4.81 -22.29
N ALA A 318 -24.18 3.69 -22.06
CA ALA A 318 -24.17 2.57 -23.02
C ALA A 318 -24.99 2.95 -24.26
N GLU A 319 -24.45 2.65 -25.44
CA GLU A 319 -25.03 2.99 -26.74
C GLU A 319 -26.42 2.34 -26.93
N ASP A 320 -26.67 1.22 -26.24
CA ASP A 320 -27.90 0.43 -26.35
C ASP A 320 -28.94 0.77 -25.27
N SER A 321 -28.61 1.65 -24.32
CA SER A 321 -29.54 2.07 -23.26
C SER A 321 -30.48 3.17 -23.79
N THR A 322 -31.67 2.74 -24.20
CA THR A 322 -32.79 3.66 -24.50
C THR A 322 -33.23 4.45 -23.27
N GLU A 323 -32.89 3.97 -22.08
CA GLU A 323 -33.08 4.68 -20.82
C GLU A 323 -31.96 5.70 -20.61
N LEU A 324 -32.32 6.94 -20.26
CA LEU A 324 -31.40 8.04 -19.97
C LEU A 324 -30.54 7.81 -18.70
N GLU A 325 -30.69 6.67 -18.03
CA GLU A 325 -30.26 6.45 -16.64
C GLU A 325 -29.10 5.46 -16.48
N GLY A 326 -28.71 4.73 -17.54
CA GLY A 326 -27.63 3.74 -17.50
C GLY A 326 -26.23 4.36 -17.56
N LEU A 327 -25.73 4.88 -16.45
CA LEU A 327 -24.33 5.31 -16.34
C LEU A 327 -23.44 4.09 -16.06
N HIS A 328 -22.85 3.53 -17.12
CA HIS A 328 -21.88 2.45 -17.03
C HIS A 328 -20.52 3.01 -16.65
N GLY A 329 -19.99 2.55 -15.52
CA GLY A 329 -18.63 2.81 -15.08
C GLY A 329 -17.74 1.60 -15.30
N ALA A 330 -16.52 1.81 -15.78
CA ALA A 330 -15.48 0.80 -15.86
C ALA A 330 -14.26 1.28 -15.08
N LEU A 331 -13.81 0.49 -14.11
CA LEU A 331 -12.50 0.62 -13.48
C LEU A 331 -11.57 -0.42 -14.09
N ALA A 332 -10.44 -0.02 -14.66
CA ALA A 332 -9.47 -0.94 -15.22
C ALA A 332 -8.06 -0.69 -14.70
N VAL A 333 -7.28 -1.77 -14.58
CA VAL A 333 -5.83 -1.71 -14.38
C VAL A 333 -5.20 -2.45 -15.54
N GLN A 334 -4.48 -1.75 -16.38
CA GLN A 334 -3.94 -2.25 -17.64
C GLN A 334 -2.43 -2.08 -17.66
N ALA A 335 -1.73 -2.99 -18.30
CA ALA A 335 -0.29 -2.89 -18.53
C ALA A 335 0.03 -3.24 -19.97
N GLY A 336 1.13 -2.68 -20.47
CA GLY A 336 1.59 -2.99 -21.82
C GLY A 336 2.78 -2.14 -22.26
N VAL A 337 2.81 -1.80 -23.54
CA VAL A 337 3.97 -1.19 -24.18
C VAL A 337 3.58 0.06 -24.97
N ARG A 338 4.46 1.05 -24.96
CA ARG A 338 4.41 2.24 -25.81
C ARG A 338 5.60 2.24 -26.75
N LEU A 339 5.32 2.37 -28.04
CA LEU A 339 6.27 2.39 -29.15
C LEU A 339 6.27 3.79 -29.77
N GLY A 340 7.36 4.54 -29.59
CA GLY A 340 7.56 5.86 -30.17
C GLY A 340 8.28 5.79 -31.52
N ALA A 341 7.73 6.44 -32.55
CA ALA A 341 8.34 6.50 -33.88
C ALA A 341 9.50 7.52 -33.97
N GLY A 342 9.61 8.44 -33.01
CA GLY A 342 10.61 9.54 -33.01
C GLY A 342 10.36 10.61 -34.09
N TRP A 343 9.32 10.45 -34.90
CA TRP A 343 8.85 11.35 -35.96
C TRP A 343 7.32 11.46 -35.88
N PRO A 344 6.70 12.58 -36.27
CA PRO A 344 7.30 13.84 -36.73
C PRO A 344 7.93 14.64 -35.59
N ALA A 345 9.05 15.31 -35.84
CA ALA A 345 9.52 16.35 -34.91
C ALA A 345 8.72 17.65 -35.17
N PRO A 346 8.31 18.41 -34.14
CA PRO A 346 8.66 18.27 -32.72
C PRO A 346 7.71 17.39 -31.88
N ALA A 347 6.71 16.75 -32.50
CA ALA A 347 5.66 16.00 -31.81
C ALA A 347 5.68 14.51 -32.19
N PRO A 348 6.63 13.71 -31.66
CA PRO A 348 6.77 12.31 -32.04
C PRO A 348 5.47 11.54 -31.84
N LEU A 349 5.09 10.78 -32.87
CA LEU A 349 3.97 9.86 -32.82
C LEU A 349 4.34 8.65 -31.97
N PHE A 350 3.42 8.20 -31.12
CA PHE A 350 3.52 6.90 -30.45
C PHE A 350 2.26 6.07 -30.60
N VAL A 351 2.46 4.75 -30.55
CA VAL A 351 1.41 3.74 -30.40
C VAL A 351 1.57 3.09 -29.03
N GLN A 352 0.50 3.06 -28.24
CA GLN A 352 0.47 2.40 -26.95
C GLN A 352 -0.56 1.28 -26.96
N LEU A 353 -0.16 0.08 -26.54
CA LEU A 353 -1.01 -1.10 -26.44
C LEU A 353 -0.98 -1.57 -25.00
N GLN A 354 -2.15 -1.70 -24.38
CA GLN A 354 -2.28 -2.15 -23.00
C GLN A 354 -3.41 -3.16 -22.88
N ALA A 355 -3.31 -4.08 -21.93
CA ALA A 355 -4.41 -4.96 -21.57
C ALA A 355 -4.41 -5.22 -20.07
N GLY A 356 -5.58 -5.55 -19.52
CA GLY A 356 -5.67 -5.93 -18.12
C GLY A 356 -7.10 -6.10 -17.62
N PRO A 357 -7.24 -6.53 -16.35
CA PRO A 357 -8.54 -6.73 -15.73
C PRO A 357 -9.27 -5.41 -15.52
N ALA A 358 -10.59 -5.48 -15.60
CA ALA A 358 -11.50 -4.40 -15.32
C ALA A 358 -12.74 -4.88 -14.58
N ALA A 359 -13.30 -4.00 -13.76
CA ALA A 359 -14.65 -4.13 -13.21
C ALA A 359 -15.57 -3.18 -13.96
N VAL A 360 -16.53 -3.73 -14.69
CA VAL A 360 -17.50 -2.99 -15.50
C VAL A 360 -18.86 -3.07 -14.84
N ALA A 361 -19.46 -1.92 -14.54
CA ALA A 361 -20.82 -1.83 -14.05
C ALA A 361 -21.79 -2.11 -15.20
N THR A 362 -22.65 -3.10 -15.00
CA THR A 362 -23.74 -3.51 -15.89
C THR A 362 -25.06 -3.45 -15.13
N ASP A 363 -26.18 -3.60 -15.82
CA ASP A 363 -27.51 -3.65 -15.19
C ASP A 363 -27.65 -4.82 -14.21
N ALA A 364 -26.84 -5.87 -14.38
CA ALA A 364 -26.78 -7.03 -13.49
C ALA A 364 -25.78 -6.87 -12.32
N GLY A 365 -25.10 -5.73 -12.21
CA GLY A 365 -24.07 -5.44 -11.20
C GLY A 365 -22.66 -5.33 -11.79
N LEU A 366 -21.63 -5.50 -10.94
CA LEU A 366 -20.23 -5.42 -11.35
C LEU A 366 -19.78 -6.74 -12.00
N ALA A 367 -19.45 -6.69 -13.29
CA ALA A 367 -18.89 -7.80 -14.04
C ALA A 367 -17.37 -7.64 -14.19
N GLY A 368 -16.62 -8.72 -13.93
CA GLY A 368 -15.20 -8.78 -14.25
C GLY A 368 -15.01 -8.95 -15.76
N ARG A 369 -14.20 -8.09 -16.38
CA ARG A 369 -13.86 -8.13 -17.80
C ARG A 369 -12.35 -8.03 -18.00
N TRP A 370 -11.86 -8.46 -19.15
CA TRP A 370 -10.52 -8.14 -19.64
C TRP A 370 -10.64 -7.09 -20.72
N LEU A 371 -9.96 -5.96 -20.56
CA LEU A 371 -9.99 -4.86 -21.51
C LEU A 371 -8.63 -4.69 -22.18
N ALA A 372 -8.64 -4.46 -23.48
CA ALA A 372 -7.47 -4.06 -24.26
C ALA A 372 -7.65 -2.64 -24.80
N ASP A 373 -6.64 -1.80 -24.59
CA ASP A 373 -6.58 -0.42 -25.07
C ASP A 373 -5.47 -0.30 -26.15
N ALA A 374 -5.81 0.37 -27.25
CA ALA A 374 -4.86 0.81 -28.26
C ALA A 374 -4.95 2.34 -28.41
N GLU A 375 -3.84 3.03 -28.23
CA GLU A 375 -3.77 4.48 -28.30
C GLU A 375 -2.78 4.94 -29.36
N LEU A 376 -3.17 5.95 -30.12
CA LEU A 376 -2.35 6.66 -31.09
C LEU A 376 -2.33 8.15 -30.72
N ALA A 377 -1.15 8.69 -30.41
CA ALA A 377 -1.03 10.06 -29.90
C ALA A 377 0.27 10.75 -30.35
N PHE A 378 0.26 12.08 -30.31
CA PHE A 378 1.42 12.93 -30.60
C PHE A 378 1.96 13.51 -29.30
N SER A 379 3.22 13.25 -28.95
CA SER A 379 3.81 13.74 -27.71
C SER A 379 4.48 15.10 -27.89
N PHE A 380 4.02 16.13 -27.19
CA PHE A 380 4.65 17.44 -27.13
C PHE A 380 5.49 17.52 -25.84
N GLY A 381 6.79 17.31 -25.96
CA GLY A 381 7.73 17.28 -24.84
C GLY A 381 8.23 18.67 -24.42
N GLY A 382 8.43 18.87 -23.11
CA GLY A 382 9.08 20.02 -22.50
C GLY A 382 10.08 19.59 -21.41
N CYS A 383 10.65 20.56 -20.71
CA CYS A 383 11.63 20.28 -19.66
C CYS A 383 10.95 19.68 -18.44
N GLY A 384 11.04 18.34 -18.31
CA GLY A 384 10.48 17.60 -17.18
C GLY A 384 9.11 16.98 -17.42
N GLY A 385 8.59 17.00 -18.65
CA GLY A 385 7.31 16.35 -18.94
C GLY A 385 6.90 16.39 -20.41
N ALA A 386 5.73 15.82 -20.71
CA ALA A 386 5.12 15.82 -22.02
C ALA A 386 3.60 15.91 -21.93
N VAL A 387 2.97 16.53 -22.93
CA VAL A 387 1.52 16.49 -23.14
C VAL A 387 1.24 15.78 -24.45
N ALA A 388 0.36 14.78 -24.44
CA ALA A 388 0.07 13.97 -25.61
C ALA A 388 -1.42 13.85 -25.90
N PRO A 389 -1.99 14.69 -26.80
CA PRO A 389 -3.31 14.46 -27.35
C PRO A 389 -3.30 13.26 -28.32
N GLY A 390 -4.37 12.49 -28.30
CA GLY A 390 -4.50 11.32 -29.16
C GLY A 390 -5.91 10.75 -29.23
N VAL A 391 -5.99 9.57 -29.84
CA VAL A 391 -7.20 8.76 -29.92
C VAL A 391 -6.91 7.41 -29.28
N ARG A 392 -7.81 6.94 -28.43
CA ARG A 392 -7.76 5.63 -27.79
C ARG A 392 -8.96 4.80 -28.23
N LEU A 393 -8.70 3.56 -28.60
CA LEU A 393 -9.69 2.53 -28.86
C LEU A 393 -9.62 1.50 -27.73
N ARG A 394 -10.79 1.07 -27.26
CA ARG A 394 -10.93 0.08 -26.19
C ARG A 394 -11.79 -1.08 -26.66
N ALA A 395 -11.32 -2.29 -26.39
CA ALA A 395 -12.03 -3.54 -26.69
C ALA A 395 -12.19 -4.39 -25.42
N ASP A 396 -13.34 -5.05 -25.29
CA ASP A 396 -13.48 -6.23 -24.43
C ASP A 396 -12.77 -7.38 -25.12
N VAL A 397 -11.95 -8.12 -24.38
CA VAL A 397 -11.23 -9.31 -24.88
C VAL A 397 -11.59 -10.57 -24.08
N THR A 398 -12.63 -10.51 -23.25
CA THR A 398 -13.05 -11.61 -22.38
C THR A 398 -13.55 -12.82 -23.18
N ASP A 399 -14.46 -12.58 -24.13
CA ASP A 399 -15.17 -13.63 -24.89
C ASP A 399 -14.90 -13.58 -26.40
N GLY A 400 -13.98 -12.72 -26.82
CA GLY A 400 -13.76 -12.32 -28.21
C GLY A 400 -13.27 -10.88 -28.27
N VAL A 401 -12.86 -10.37 -29.43
CA VAL A 401 -12.45 -8.97 -29.58
C VAL A 401 -13.66 -8.15 -30.01
N ASP A 402 -14.33 -7.55 -29.02
CA ASP A 402 -15.46 -6.65 -29.27
C ASP A 402 -15.03 -5.22 -28.98
N ALA A 403 -14.99 -4.39 -30.03
CA ALA A 403 -14.67 -2.98 -29.90
C ALA A 403 -15.78 -2.30 -29.09
N LEU A 404 -15.46 -1.91 -27.85
CA LEU A 404 -16.42 -1.25 -26.98
C LEU A 404 -16.56 0.20 -27.38
N THR A 405 -15.45 0.94 -27.46
CA THR A 405 -15.51 2.40 -27.53
C THR A 405 -14.24 3.05 -28.10
N GLY A 406 -14.41 4.26 -28.63
CA GLY A 406 -13.33 5.19 -28.96
C GLY A 406 -13.42 6.49 -28.16
N ALA A 407 -12.28 7.04 -27.76
CA ALA A 407 -12.21 8.31 -27.04
C ALA A 407 -11.05 9.18 -27.52
N LEU A 408 -11.23 10.50 -27.43
CA LEU A 408 -10.12 11.44 -27.43
C LEU A 408 -9.42 11.32 -26.08
N VAL A 409 -8.10 11.26 -26.09
CA VAL A 409 -7.29 11.21 -24.88
C VAL A 409 -6.36 12.41 -24.85
N LEU A 410 -6.16 12.96 -23.66
CA LEU A 410 -5.12 13.93 -23.37
C LEU A 410 -4.27 13.39 -22.21
N ASN A 411 -3.04 13.00 -22.51
CA ASN A 411 -2.12 12.50 -21.50
C ASN A 411 -1.18 13.63 -21.06
N PHE A 412 -0.94 13.72 -19.76
CA PHE A 412 0.07 14.56 -19.15
C PHE A 412 1.08 13.63 -18.50
N ALA A 413 2.35 13.76 -18.82
CA ALA A 413 3.41 12.95 -18.25
C ALA A 413 4.49 13.85 -17.63
N LEU A 414 4.96 13.49 -16.45
CA LEU A 414 6.03 14.14 -15.70
C LEU A 414 7.19 13.17 -15.55
N GLY A 415 8.41 13.68 -15.70
CA GLY A 415 9.66 12.91 -15.74
C GLY A 415 10.39 13.06 -17.07
N ARG A 416 11.73 13.06 -17.04
CA ARG A 416 12.57 13.14 -18.26
C ARG A 416 12.38 11.94 -19.18
N GLY A 417 11.95 10.80 -18.65
CA GLY A 417 11.60 9.61 -19.41
C GLY A 417 10.34 9.75 -20.27
N ALA A 418 9.52 10.80 -20.03
CA ALA A 418 8.28 11.06 -20.76
C ALA A 418 8.50 11.66 -22.17
N GLY A 419 9.69 12.20 -22.46
CA GLY A 419 9.96 12.85 -23.73
C GLY A 419 11.44 12.89 -24.11
N ASP A 420 11.70 13.02 -25.41
CA ASP A 420 13.06 13.20 -25.97
C ASP A 420 13.53 14.67 -25.95
N GLY A 421 12.81 15.54 -25.23
CA GLY A 421 13.12 16.96 -25.11
C GLY A 421 14.49 17.15 -24.48
N ARG A 422 15.48 17.52 -25.29
CA ARG A 422 16.80 17.93 -24.82
C ARG A 422 16.68 19.25 -24.07
N CYS A 423 16.36 19.15 -22.79
CA CYS A 423 16.33 20.29 -21.89
C CYS A 423 17.67 20.39 -21.18
N GLY A 424 18.59 21.08 -21.86
CA GLY A 424 19.80 21.58 -21.27
C GLY A 424 20.35 22.71 -22.15
N PRO A 425 20.86 23.81 -21.56
CA PRO A 425 21.80 24.64 -22.29
C PRO A 425 22.96 23.74 -22.74
N ARG A 426 23.32 23.78 -24.04
CA ARG A 426 24.63 23.29 -24.47
C ARG A 426 25.66 23.92 -23.53
N ASP A 427 26.41 23.11 -22.81
CA ASP A 427 27.64 23.49 -22.10
C ASP A 427 27.54 24.79 -21.28
N ARG A 428 26.93 24.73 -20.08
CA ARG A 428 27.40 25.65 -19.03
C ARG A 428 28.80 25.18 -18.65
N GLY A 429 29.78 26.06 -18.89
CA GLY A 429 31.18 25.85 -18.53
C GLY A 429 31.38 25.48 -17.06
N PRO A 430 32.61 25.08 -16.68
CA PRO A 430 32.90 24.57 -15.35
C PRO A 430 32.40 25.53 -14.25
N PRO A 431 31.91 24.99 -13.12
CA PRO A 431 31.37 25.81 -12.04
C PRO A 431 32.41 26.85 -11.60
N VAL A 432 31.97 28.10 -11.44
CA VAL A 432 32.79 29.17 -10.86
C VAL A 432 33.11 28.77 -9.43
N VAL A 433 34.35 28.36 -9.20
CA VAL A 433 34.90 28.02 -7.89
C VAL A 433 35.15 29.32 -7.13
N TYR A 434 34.41 29.57 -6.05
CA TYR A 434 34.87 30.47 -5.01
C TYR A 434 36.01 29.77 -4.26
N MET A 435 37.24 30.26 -4.42
CA MET A 435 38.35 29.83 -3.56
C MET A 435 38.12 30.36 -2.14
N PRO A 436 37.98 29.51 -1.11
CA PRO A 436 38.06 29.97 0.26
C PRO A 436 39.51 30.38 0.55
N THR A 437 39.67 31.50 1.25
CA THR A 437 40.94 31.98 1.79
C THR A 437 41.54 30.92 2.72
N GLU A 438 42.82 30.64 2.55
CA GLU A 438 43.58 29.64 3.32
C GLU A 438 43.43 29.89 4.84
N PRO A 439 43.06 28.88 5.65
CA PRO A 439 43.01 29.04 7.10
C PRO A 439 44.44 29.21 7.65
N PRO A 440 44.63 30.05 8.69
CA PRO A 440 45.95 30.27 9.28
C PRO A 440 46.53 28.98 9.91
N PRO A 441 47.86 28.81 9.89
CA PRO A 441 48.50 27.58 10.35
C PRO A 441 48.23 27.31 11.84
N PRO A 442 48.05 26.03 12.23
CA PRO A 442 47.74 25.67 13.60
C PRO A 442 48.93 25.94 14.55
N PRO A 443 48.66 26.35 15.81
CA PRO A 443 49.69 26.55 16.82
C PRO A 443 50.36 25.24 17.24
N ALA A 444 51.66 25.32 17.55
CA ALA A 444 52.50 24.17 17.89
C ALA A 444 52.02 23.44 19.17
N PRO A 445 52.14 22.10 19.22
CA PRO A 445 51.68 21.31 20.35
C PRO A 445 52.55 21.52 21.61
N PRO A 446 51.94 21.51 22.83
CA PRO A 446 52.66 21.59 24.09
C PRO A 446 53.40 20.28 24.43
N PRO A 447 54.46 20.34 25.26
CA PRO A 447 55.28 19.18 25.62
C PRO A 447 54.53 18.17 26.50
N PRO A 448 54.91 16.87 26.44
CA PRO A 448 54.18 15.78 27.08
C PRO A 448 54.27 15.83 28.62
N ALA A 449 53.12 15.64 29.27
CA ALA A 449 53.01 15.50 30.72
C ALA A 449 53.42 14.08 31.16
N ILE A 450 54.16 14.02 32.26
CA ILE A 450 54.64 12.80 32.92
C ILE A 450 53.45 12.04 33.53
N ALA A 451 53.30 10.77 33.17
CA ALA A 451 52.25 9.88 33.69
C ALA A 451 52.59 9.38 35.10
N THR A 452 51.68 9.58 36.06
CA THR A 452 51.63 8.85 37.33
C THR A 452 50.70 7.64 37.23
N ALA A 453 51.18 6.49 37.70
CA ALA A 453 50.50 5.20 37.63
C ALA A 453 49.22 5.11 38.51
N PRO A 454 48.16 4.41 38.06
CA PRO A 454 47.01 4.11 38.91
C PRO A 454 47.18 2.84 39.75
N THR A 455 46.63 2.90 40.96
CA THR A 455 46.59 1.87 42.01
C THR A 455 45.55 0.77 41.69
N PRO A 456 45.75 -0.50 42.06
CA PRO A 456 44.80 -1.57 41.75
C PRO A 456 43.58 -1.59 42.71
N PRO A 457 42.36 -1.93 42.23
CA PRO A 457 41.19 -2.11 43.08
C PRO A 457 41.14 -3.50 43.75
N GLY A 458 40.70 -3.52 45.02
CA GLY A 458 40.61 -4.71 45.88
C GLY A 458 39.40 -5.63 45.60
N PRO A 459 39.39 -6.83 46.21
CA PRO A 459 38.42 -7.89 45.92
C PRO A 459 37.05 -7.71 46.63
N PRO A 460 35.95 -8.23 46.06
CA PRO A 460 34.61 -8.13 46.65
C PRO A 460 34.33 -9.16 47.77
N PRO A 461 33.38 -8.87 48.69
CA PRO A 461 33.04 -9.74 49.82
C PRO A 461 32.11 -10.92 49.47
N PRO A 462 32.09 -12.00 50.30
CA PRO A 462 31.36 -13.24 50.01
C PRO A 462 29.84 -13.14 50.28
N VAL A 463 29.06 -13.76 49.39
CA VAL A 463 27.61 -13.90 49.47
C VAL A 463 27.23 -15.16 50.27
N ALA A 464 26.26 -15.02 51.18
CA ALA A 464 25.76 -16.08 52.05
C ALA A 464 24.85 -17.09 51.31
N PRO A 465 24.78 -18.37 51.75
CA PRO A 465 23.91 -19.38 51.18
C PRO A 465 22.45 -19.26 51.66
N PRO A 466 21.45 -19.62 50.85
CA PRO A 466 20.07 -19.71 51.31
C PRO A 466 19.81 -21.00 52.12
N VAL A 467 19.00 -20.81 53.17
CA VAL A 467 18.49 -21.81 54.10
C VAL A 467 17.36 -22.62 53.45
N LEU A 468 17.37 -23.93 53.69
CA LEU A 468 16.37 -24.92 53.30
C LEU A 468 15.71 -25.47 54.58
N ASP A 469 14.37 -25.42 54.64
CA ASP A 469 13.48 -26.14 55.57
C ASP A 469 12.04 -25.97 55.02
N ALA A 470 11.07 -26.88 55.10
CA ALA A 470 11.00 -28.28 55.47
C ALA A 470 9.63 -28.83 54.98
N THR A 471 9.58 -30.15 54.74
CA THR A 471 8.46 -31.10 54.96
C THR A 471 7.00 -30.70 54.72
N GLY A 472 6.33 -31.46 53.84
CA GLY A 472 4.88 -31.65 53.86
C GLY A 472 4.47 -32.90 53.07
N SER A 473 4.12 -34.00 53.76
CA SER A 473 3.51 -35.18 53.16
C SER A 473 1.99 -35.04 53.12
N GLY A 474 1.44 -34.79 51.95
CA GLY A 474 0.00 -34.86 51.69
C GLY A 474 -0.29 -35.90 50.62
N THR A 475 -1.17 -36.86 50.92
CA THR A 475 -1.73 -37.78 49.92
C THR A 475 -2.76 -37.01 49.08
N ILE A 476 -2.41 -36.74 47.82
CA ILE A 476 -3.30 -36.12 46.84
C ILE A 476 -4.14 -37.24 46.20
N ALA A 477 -5.45 -37.21 46.38
CA ALA A 477 -6.38 -37.95 45.54
C ALA A 477 -6.38 -37.30 44.15
N VAL A 478 -5.60 -37.84 43.23
CA VAL A 478 -5.57 -37.39 41.83
C VAL A 478 -6.83 -37.92 41.16
N ALA A 479 -7.87 -37.08 41.09
CA ALA A 479 -8.91 -37.25 40.10
C ALA A 479 -8.25 -37.03 38.74
N VAL A 480 -7.86 -38.11 38.05
CA VAL A 480 -7.29 -38.03 36.70
C VAL A 480 -8.40 -37.45 35.81
N PRO A 481 -8.27 -36.20 35.31
CA PRO A 481 -9.28 -35.62 34.44
C PRO A 481 -9.36 -36.51 33.20
N ARG A 482 -10.58 -36.87 32.80
CA ARG A 482 -10.76 -37.61 31.54
C ARG A 482 -10.14 -36.75 30.43
N PRO A 483 -9.25 -37.32 29.61
CA PRO A 483 -8.60 -36.56 28.55
C PRO A 483 -9.68 -36.07 27.57
N THR A 484 -9.82 -34.75 27.44
CA THR A 484 -10.78 -34.12 26.53
C THR A 484 -10.20 -34.04 25.11
N PRO A 485 -11.01 -34.21 24.06
CA PRO A 485 -10.55 -34.00 22.69
C PRO A 485 -9.98 -32.59 22.49
N ILE A 486 -8.92 -32.47 21.71
CA ILE A 486 -8.32 -31.19 21.33
C ILE A 486 -8.92 -30.79 19.97
N VAL A 487 -9.50 -29.60 19.89
CA VAL A 487 -10.06 -29.06 18.64
C VAL A 487 -9.11 -27.99 18.10
N LEU A 488 -8.63 -28.18 16.87
CA LEU A 488 -7.79 -27.24 16.15
C LEU A 488 -8.55 -26.70 14.94
N GLU A 489 -8.76 -25.39 14.88
CA GLU A 489 -9.33 -24.72 13.71
C GLU A 489 -8.22 -24.12 12.86
N VAL A 490 -8.13 -24.53 11.60
CA VAL A 490 -7.14 -24.00 10.64
C VAL A 490 -7.86 -23.27 9.52
N ALA A 491 -7.56 -21.98 9.36
CA ALA A 491 -8.02 -21.20 8.22
C ALA A 491 -7.24 -21.62 6.96
N LEU A 492 -7.94 -22.17 5.97
CA LEU A 492 -7.34 -22.63 4.72
C LEU A 492 -7.31 -21.51 3.65
N GLY A 493 -8.16 -20.51 3.79
CA GLY A 493 -8.20 -19.34 2.92
C GLY A 493 -9.60 -18.72 2.84
N ALA A 494 -9.79 -17.83 1.88
CA ALA A 494 -11.09 -17.28 1.53
C ALA A 494 -11.30 -17.37 0.02
N VAL A 495 -12.51 -17.76 -0.39
CA VAL A 495 -12.98 -17.71 -1.77
C VAL A 495 -13.67 -16.37 -1.97
N ALA A 496 -13.04 -15.47 -2.69
CA ALA A 496 -13.62 -14.19 -3.10
C ALA A 496 -13.91 -14.19 -4.61
N LEU A 497 -14.84 -13.32 -5.04
CA LEU A 497 -15.08 -12.98 -6.44
C LEU A 497 -15.48 -14.18 -7.34
N GLY A 498 -16.45 -14.98 -6.92
CA GLY A 498 -17.05 -16.02 -7.77
C GLY A 498 -16.09 -17.13 -8.24
N GLY A 499 -15.03 -17.42 -7.46
CA GLY A 499 -14.07 -18.49 -7.76
C GLY A 499 -12.83 -18.06 -8.54
N LEU A 500 -12.62 -16.76 -8.79
CA LEU A 500 -11.41 -16.23 -9.44
C LEU A 500 -10.13 -16.37 -8.59
N VAL A 501 -10.27 -16.47 -7.26
CA VAL A 501 -9.14 -16.72 -6.35
C VAL A 501 -9.08 -18.21 -6.04
N GLU A 502 -8.11 -18.91 -6.63
CA GLU A 502 -7.89 -20.34 -6.35
C GLU A 502 -7.29 -20.50 -4.95
N VAL A 503 -8.08 -21.07 -4.03
CA VAL A 503 -7.60 -21.42 -2.68
C VAL A 503 -6.66 -22.62 -2.81
N ARG A 504 -5.36 -22.39 -2.64
CA ARG A 504 -4.36 -23.46 -2.51
C ARG A 504 -4.12 -23.76 -1.04
N LEU A 505 -4.26 -25.03 -0.67
CA LEU A 505 -3.86 -25.54 0.64
C LEU A 505 -2.33 -25.40 0.80
N ASP A 506 -1.89 -24.54 1.72
CA ASP A 506 -0.49 -24.50 2.14
C ASP A 506 -0.25 -25.55 3.25
N PRO A 507 0.51 -26.63 2.97
CA PRO A 507 0.79 -27.67 3.97
C PRO A 507 1.54 -27.13 5.20
N ARG A 508 2.21 -25.97 5.09
CA ARG A 508 2.95 -25.36 6.22
C ARG A 508 2.04 -24.82 7.31
N LEU A 509 0.79 -24.52 6.99
CA LEU A 509 -0.20 -24.02 7.95
C LEU A 509 -0.90 -25.14 8.72
N LEU A 510 -0.76 -26.39 8.27
CA LEU A 510 -1.32 -27.55 8.95
C LEU A 510 -0.36 -28.05 10.03
N PRO A 511 -0.85 -28.42 11.22
CA PRO A 511 -0.05 -28.97 12.30
C PRO A 511 0.32 -30.45 12.04
N LEU A 512 0.77 -30.80 10.82
CA LEU A 512 0.99 -32.17 10.36
C LEU A 512 1.85 -33.01 11.33
N PRO A 513 2.96 -32.50 11.89
CA PRO A 513 3.77 -33.30 12.83
C PRO A 513 3.02 -33.71 14.10
N GLN A 514 2.05 -32.92 14.54
CA GLN A 514 1.25 -33.18 15.75
C GLN A 514 0.11 -34.17 15.50
N LEU A 515 -0.25 -34.39 14.23
CA LEU A 515 -1.33 -35.28 13.82
C LEU A 515 -0.85 -36.72 13.52
N VAL A 516 0.45 -36.94 13.34
CA VAL A 516 0.99 -38.27 13.04
C VAL A 516 0.75 -39.22 14.21
N GLY A 517 0.04 -40.31 13.95
CA GLY A 517 -0.29 -41.34 14.95
C GLY A 517 -1.45 -40.98 15.88
N ALA A 518 -2.08 -39.81 15.72
CA ALA A 518 -3.26 -39.42 16.49
C ALA A 518 -4.55 -39.92 15.82
N ASP A 519 -5.61 -40.16 16.61
CA ASP A 519 -6.96 -40.42 16.08
C ASP A 519 -7.64 -39.08 15.83
N VAL A 520 -7.89 -38.75 14.55
CA VAL A 520 -8.32 -37.42 14.12
C VAL A 520 -9.62 -37.49 13.34
N ASP A 521 -10.58 -36.63 13.67
CA ASP A 521 -11.72 -36.31 12.82
C ASP A 521 -11.50 -34.96 12.13
N VAL A 522 -11.93 -34.87 10.87
CA VAL A 522 -11.79 -33.66 10.05
C VAL A 522 -13.17 -33.16 9.64
N VAL A 523 -13.46 -31.89 9.95
CA VAL A 523 -14.65 -31.19 9.44
C VAL A 523 -14.19 -30.04 8.55
N LEU A 524 -14.59 -30.05 7.28
CA LEU A 524 -14.30 -28.96 6.34
C LEU A 524 -15.51 -28.03 6.21
N GLU A 525 -15.31 -26.74 6.42
CA GLU A 525 -16.37 -25.73 6.34
C GLU A 525 -16.04 -24.64 5.32
N GLY A 526 -17.02 -24.20 4.53
CA GLY A 526 -16.84 -23.20 3.46
C GLY A 526 -17.96 -23.22 2.40
N PRO A 527 -17.80 -22.53 1.26
CA PRO A 527 -18.78 -22.54 0.16
C PRO A 527 -18.94 -23.92 -0.47
N ALA A 528 -20.18 -24.37 -0.69
CA ALA A 528 -20.51 -25.75 -1.09
C ALA A 528 -19.78 -26.20 -2.36
N GLU A 529 -19.67 -25.30 -3.34
CA GLU A 529 -19.05 -25.51 -4.64
C GLU A 529 -17.54 -25.82 -4.58
N HIS A 530 -16.85 -25.46 -3.50
CA HIS A 530 -15.40 -25.64 -3.37
C HIS A 530 -15.00 -26.79 -2.42
N LEU A 531 -15.90 -27.22 -1.52
CA LEU A 531 -15.58 -28.19 -0.47
C LEU A 531 -15.22 -29.58 -1.01
N GLY A 532 -15.79 -30.00 -2.15
CA GLY A 532 -15.49 -31.31 -2.74
C GLY A 532 -14.03 -31.43 -3.19
N ARG A 533 -13.53 -30.42 -3.94
CA ARG A 533 -12.15 -30.39 -4.42
C ARG A 533 -11.15 -30.22 -3.26
N LEU A 534 -11.43 -29.28 -2.35
CA LEU A 534 -10.58 -29.05 -1.18
C LEU A 534 -10.53 -30.25 -0.25
N GLY A 535 -11.64 -30.99 -0.10
CA GLY A 535 -11.68 -32.24 0.66
C GLY A 535 -10.76 -33.30 0.06
N ALA A 536 -10.75 -33.46 -1.27
CA ALA A 536 -9.86 -34.38 -1.96
C ALA A 536 -8.38 -33.98 -1.80
N ASP A 537 -8.07 -32.70 -1.96
CA ASP A 537 -6.70 -32.17 -1.81
C ASP A 537 -6.18 -32.31 -0.38
N LEU A 538 -7.00 -31.99 0.62
CA LEU A 538 -6.66 -32.15 2.04
C LEU A 538 -6.48 -33.63 2.39
N SER A 539 -7.37 -34.51 1.93
CA SER A 539 -7.24 -35.96 2.13
C SER A 539 -5.95 -36.52 1.53
N ALA A 540 -5.63 -36.14 0.29
CA ALA A 540 -4.38 -36.53 -0.36
C ALA A 540 -3.15 -36.00 0.40
N MET A 541 -3.25 -34.79 0.96
CA MET A 541 -2.19 -34.20 1.77
C MET A 541 -1.98 -34.96 3.09
N LEU A 542 -3.03 -35.24 3.85
CA LEU A 542 -2.95 -35.99 5.11
C LEU A 542 -2.36 -37.39 4.87
N ALA A 543 -2.77 -38.07 3.80
CA ALA A 543 -2.25 -39.37 3.42
C ALA A 543 -0.73 -39.34 3.12
N ARG A 544 -0.23 -38.32 2.40
CA ARG A 544 1.22 -38.14 2.15
C ARG A 544 2.03 -37.97 3.42
N HIS A 545 1.41 -37.45 4.48
CA HIS A 545 2.05 -37.25 5.79
C HIS A 545 1.71 -38.35 6.81
N GLN A 546 1.17 -39.49 6.37
CA GLN A 546 0.82 -40.64 7.23
C GLN A 546 -0.18 -40.29 8.35
N VAL A 547 -1.00 -39.26 8.16
CA VAL A 547 -2.08 -38.90 9.09
C VAL A 547 -3.35 -39.64 8.63
N THR A 548 -3.92 -40.46 9.52
CA THR A 548 -5.15 -41.20 9.24
C THR A 548 -6.33 -40.50 9.90
N ALA A 549 -7.19 -39.86 9.11
CA ALA A 549 -8.44 -39.30 9.59
C ALA A 549 -9.52 -40.41 9.66
N ARG A 550 -10.10 -40.63 10.84
CA ARG A 550 -11.14 -41.66 11.05
C ARG A 550 -12.54 -41.18 10.68
N GLY A 551 -12.81 -39.89 10.85
CA GLY A 551 -14.08 -39.25 10.48
C GLY A 551 -13.86 -38.09 9.52
N TRP A 552 -14.74 -37.99 8.51
CA TRP A 552 -14.80 -36.87 7.59
C TRP A 552 -16.22 -36.29 7.57
N ALA A 553 -16.32 -34.98 7.74
CA ALA A 553 -17.56 -34.25 7.55
C ALA A 553 -17.34 -33.00 6.72
N ILE A 554 -18.34 -32.64 5.92
CA ILE A 554 -18.37 -31.42 5.11
C ILE A 554 -19.55 -30.59 5.61
N ARG A 555 -19.30 -29.32 5.94
CA ARG A 555 -20.33 -28.39 6.42
C ARG A 555 -20.35 -27.14 5.54
N PRO A 556 -21.26 -27.08 4.55
CA PRO A 556 -21.44 -25.87 3.75
C PRO A 556 -21.79 -24.66 4.64
N THR A 557 -21.18 -23.52 4.34
CA THR A 557 -21.48 -22.23 4.99
C THR A 557 -21.72 -21.18 3.91
N GLY A 558 -22.52 -20.15 4.22
CA GLY A 558 -22.75 -19.03 3.30
C GLY A 558 -21.63 -17.99 3.27
N GLY A 559 -20.51 -18.25 3.95
CA GLY A 559 -19.37 -17.33 4.03
C GLY A 559 -18.27 -17.68 3.03
N ALA A 560 -17.47 -16.68 2.66
CA ALA A 560 -16.32 -16.84 1.77
C ALA A 560 -15.15 -17.63 2.41
N ALA A 561 -15.07 -17.71 3.74
CA ALA A 561 -13.95 -18.35 4.43
C ALA A 561 -14.04 -19.88 4.34
N VAL A 562 -12.88 -20.51 4.07
CA VAL A 562 -12.71 -21.96 4.12
C VAL A 562 -11.86 -22.30 5.34
N ARG A 563 -12.36 -23.21 6.19
CA ARG A 563 -11.63 -23.71 7.36
C ARG A 563 -11.70 -25.22 7.49
N ALA A 564 -10.64 -25.82 8.02
CA ALA A 564 -10.63 -27.21 8.44
C ALA A 564 -10.56 -27.28 9.97
N VAL A 565 -11.46 -28.04 10.57
CA VAL A 565 -11.51 -28.29 12.01
C VAL A 565 -11.04 -29.72 12.26
N PHE A 566 -9.92 -29.87 12.97
CA PHE A 566 -9.36 -31.14 13.37
C PHE A 566 -9.74 -31.41 14.82
N THR A 567 -10.44 -32.52 15.08
CA THR A 567 -10.70 -33.00 16.44
C THR A 567 -9.80 -34.17 16.73
N ILE A 568 -8.83 -33.97 17.62
CA ILE A 568 -7.80 -34.93 17.97
C ILE A 568 -8.22 -35.64 19.27
N TYR A 569 -8.35 -36.95 19.19
CA TYR A 569 -8.69 -37.80 20.33
C TYR A 569 -7.41 -38.37 20.97
N PRO A 570 -7.24 -38.22 22.28
CA PRO A 570 -6.19 -38.88 23.03
C PRO A 570 -6.24 -40.41 22.85
N PRO A 571 -5.11 -41.12 22.83
CA PRO A 571 -5.09 -42.58 22.64
C PRO A 571 -6.00 -43.28 23.66
N GLY A 572 -6.94 -44.09 23.18
CA GLY A 572 -7.88 -44.84 24.02
C GLY A 572 -9.06 -44.03 24.60
N SER A 573 -9.26 -42.77 24.17
CA SER A 573 -10.39 -41.94 24.59
C SER A 573 -11.68 -42.13 23.77
N ARG A 574 -11.63 -43.00 22.76
CA ARG A 574 -12.74 -43.34 21.86
C ARG A 574 -13.22 -44.75 22.07
#